data_AF-A0A3C2E3X2-F1
#
_entry.id   AF-A0A3C2E3X2-F1
#
_cell.length_a   1.000
_cell.length_b   1.000
_cell.length_c   1.000
_cell.angle_alpha   90.00
_cell.angle_beta   90.00
_cell.angle_gamma   90.00
#
_symmetry.space_group_name_H-M   'P 1'
#
loop_
_entity.id
_entity.type
_entity.pdbx_description
1 polymer ?
#
loop_
_entity_poly.entity_id
_entity_poly.type
_entity_poly.pdbx_seq_one_letter_code
_entity_poly.pdbx_strand_id
1 'polypeptide(L)'
;MVDRRNAPTPPWRRDVPERRVPGHPPAPVHGRSAPRSGGDGNGRGDGGRSGGSGSGGGRKGGGWTLLIRPVLSIAILGILAMAAWLVAIARELPDLDTLDTDPVRMGGIVFLDHEDRVIARRGASHGRALTVDELPPYLIDAVLAVEDRRFYDHFGVDVRGTA
;
A
#
# COMPACT_ATOMS: atom_id res chain seq x y z
N MET A 1 13.65 36.70 -11.27
CA MET A 1 13.55 37.12 -9.86
C MET A 1 12.12 37.59 -9.63
N VAL A 2 11.28 36.80 -8.96
CA VAL A 2 9.85 37.13 -8.74
C VAL A 2 9.72 37.92 -7.44
N ASP A 3 9.19 39.14 -7.54
CA ASP A 3 8.96 40.08 -6.43
C ASP A 3 7.89 39.52 -5.48
N ARG A 4 8.27 39.20 -4.23
CA ARG A 4 7.38 38.63 -3.21
C ARG A 4 6.44 39.65 -2.57
N ARG A 5 6.44 40.92 -3.00
CA ARG A 5 5.68 41.99 -2.33
C ARG A 5 4.23 42.13 -2.79
N ASN A 6 3.76 41.34 -3.76
CA ASN A 6 2.40 41.47 -4.28
C ASN A 6 1.70 40.11 -4.49
N ALA A 7 1.61 39.31 -3.44
CA ALA A 7 0.77 38.11 -3.43
C ALA A 7 -0.66 38.46 -2.94
N PRO A 8 -1.72 38.10 -3.69
CA PRO A 8 -3.09 38.30 -3.23
C PRO A 8 -3.37 37.44 -1.98
N THR A 9 -3.90 38.06 -0.94
CA THR A 9 -4.26 37.40 0.32
C THR A 9 -5.45 36.44 0.13
N PRO A 10 -5.41 35.22 0.71
CA PRO A 10 -6.51 34.25 0.59
C PRO A 10 -7.83 34.73 1.24
N PRO A 11 -8.99 34.38 0.67
CA PRO A 11 -10.30 34.94 1.05
C PRO A 11 -10.85 34.49 2.41
N TRP A 12 -10.15 33.64 3.16
CA TRP A 12 -10.62 33.05 4.43
C TRP A 12 -10.06 33.73 5.69
N ARG A 13 -9.25 34.78 5.57
CA ARG A 13 -8.84 35.65 6.71
C ARG A 13 -9.78 36.84 6.85
N ARG A 14 -11.02 36.59 7.22
CA ARG A 14 -11.88 37.59 7.85
C ARG A 14 -12.37 36.97 9.15
N ASP A 15 -12.28 37.73 10.24
CA ASP A 15 -12.91 37.45 11.53
C ASP A 15 -12.10 36.75 12.63
N VAL A 16 -10.81 37.06 12.79
CA VAL A 16 -10.11 36.81 14.07
C VAL A 16 -10.08 38.09 14.91
N PRO A 17 -10.78 38.17 16.05
CA PRO A 17 -10.69 39.31 16.95
C PRO A 17 -9.32 39.38 17.62
N GLU A 18 -8.67 40.51 17.45
CA GLU A 18 -7.32 40.81 17.90
C GLU A 18 -7.29 40.97 19.44
N ARG A 19 -6.77 39.96 20.16
CA ARG A 19 -6.59 40.07 21.61
C ARG A 19 -5.46 41.04 21.93
N ARG A 20 -5.84 42.23 22.37
CA ARG A 20 -4.97 43.25 22.97
C ARG A 20 -4.37 42.71 24.28
N VAL A 21 -3.08 42.38 24.27
CA VAL A 21 -2.33 42.02 25.49
C VAL A 21 -1.90 43.32 26.19
N PRO A 22 -2.23 43.54 27.48
CA PRO A 22 -1.76 44.70 28.24
C PRO A 22 -0.24 44.64 28.49
N GLY A 23 0.41 45.81 28.42
CA GLY A 23 1.86 45.96 28.56
C GLY A 23 2.41 45.51 29.91
N HIS A 24 3.61 44.93 29.87
CA HIS A 24 4.41 44.61 31.05
C HIS A 24 5.38 45.78 31.33
N PRO A 25 5.55 46.23 32.59
CA PRO A 25 6.48 47.30 32.93
C PRO A 25 7.96 46.86 32.83
N PRO A 26 8.91 47.78 32.60
CA PRO A 26 10.33 47.44 32.51
C PRO A 26 10.95 47.13 33.88
N ALA A 27 11.87 46.16 33.90
CA ALA A 27 12.66 45.78 35.07
C ALA A 27 13.71 46.87 35.44
N PRO A 28 14.07 47.03 36.73
CA PRO A 28 14.98 48.06 37.19
C PRO A 28 16.45 47.75 36.86
N VAL A 29 17.17 48.80 36.49
CA VAL A 29 18.62 48.81 36.25
C VAL A 29 19.31 49.46 37.43
N HIS A 30 20.05 48.67 38.22
CA HIS A 30 21.10 49.13 39.14
C HIS A 30 22.22 48.09 39.04
N GLY A 31 23.50 48.39 38.91
CA GLY A 31 24.25 49.58 39.31
C GLY A 31 25.60 49.03 39.79
N ARG A 32 26.68 49.50 39.16
CA ARG A 32 28.07 49.05 39.32
C ARG A 32 28.57 49.08 40.76
N SER A 33 29.47 48.15 41.09
CA SER A 33 30.78 48.48 41.72
C SER A 33 31.68 47.25 41.89
N ALA A 34 32.80 47.24 41.16
CA ALA A 34 34.08 46.69 41.62
C ALA A 34 34.81 47.78 42.46
N PRO A 35 36.04 47.62 43.00
CA PRO A 35 36.98 46.49 42.93
C PRO A 35 37.69 46.16 44.27
N ARG A 36 38.60 45.17 44.25
CA ARG A 36 39.84 44.97 45.06
C ARG A 36 40.08 43.45 45.17
N SER A 37 41.27 42.87 45.20
CA SER A 37 42.66 43.33 45.07
C SER A 37 43.49 42.07 45.31
N GLY A 38 44.41 41.73 44.40
CA GLY A 38 45.65 40.99 44.71
C GLY A 38 45.54 39.47 44.93
N GLY A 39 46.35 38.71 44.20
CA GLY A 39 46.57 37.30 44.46
C GLY A 39 47.20 36.55 43.29
N ASP A 40 48.46 36.86 43.00
CA ASP A 40 49.34 36.12 42.09
C ASP A 40 49.50 34.65 42.51
N GLY A 41 49.56 33.73 41.55
CA GLY A 41 49.83 32.32 41.84
C GLY A 41 49.74 31.39 40.64
N ASN A 42 50.73 31.45 39.76
CA ASN A 42 50.99 30.46 38.72
C ASN A 42 51.32 29.08 39.32
N GLY A 43 50.58 28.05 38.93
CA GLY A 43 50.84 26.66 39.31
C GLY A 43 50.35 25.70 38.23
N ARG A 44 51.21 25.44 37.25
CA ARG A 44 51.06 24.33 36.30
C ARG A 44 51.19 23.01 37.05
N GLY A 45 50.20 22.13 36.89
CA GLY A 45 50.21 20.76 37.38
C GLY A 45 49.65 19.83 36.31
N ASP A 46 50.55 19.23 35.54
CA ASP A 46 50.30 18.12 34.63
C ASP A 46 49.95 16.84 35.41
N GLY A 47 49.08 16.02 34.81
CA GLY A 47 49.14 14.56 34.97
C GLY A 47 48.20 13.93 36.00
N GLY A 48 47.09 13.35 35.52
CA GLY A 48 46.25 12.43 36.28
C GLY A 48 45.29 11.64 35.40
N ARG A 49 45.73 10.46 34.94
CA ARG A 49 44.92 9.45 34.24
C ARG A 49 43.75 8.97 35.10
N SER A 50 42.59 8.77 34.48
CA SER A 50 41.65 7.64 34.67
C SER A 50 40.33 8.08 34.02
N GLY A 51 39.75 7.34 33.10
CA GLY A 51 39.24 6.00 33.25
C GLY A 51 37.93 6.03 32.46
N GLY A 52 37.76 5.11 31.52
CA GLY A 52 36.54 5.06 30.74
C GLY A 52 35.33 4.82 31.62
N SER A 53 34.18 5.35 31.22
CA SER A 53 32.96 4.56 31.16
C SER A 53 31.94 5.34 30.35
N GLY A 54 31.46 4.70 29.27
CA GLY A 54 30.20 5.07 28.68
C GLY A 54 29.08 4.85 29.70
N SER A 55 28.19 5.82 29.79
CA SER A 55 26.88 5.76 30.43
C SER A 55 26.34 7.18 30.23
N GLY A 56 25.37 7.44 29.37
CA GLY A 56 24.06 6.85 29.44
C GLY A 56 23.08 7.99 29.78
N GLY A 57 22.00 8.08 29.02
CA GLY A 57 20.86 8.94 29.35
C GLY A 57 20.78 10.23 28.53
N GLY A 58 19.73 10.49 27.77
CA GLY A 58 18.50 9.74 27.65
C GLY A 58 17.65 10.33 26.52
N ARG A 59 17.28 9.48 25.56
CA ARG A 59 16.21 9.82 24.61
C ARG A 59 14.91 9.51 25.32
N LYS A 60 14.36 10.51 26.01
CA LYS A 60 12.98 10.49 26.52
C LYS A 60 12.07 10.55 25.30
N GLY A 61 11.71 9.39 24.77
CA GLY A 61 10.81 9.29 23.63
C GLY A 61 10.49 7.85 23.28
N GLY A 62 9.23 7.47 23.49
CA GLY A 62 8.61 6.46 22.64
C GLY A 62 8.36 5.09 23.26
N GLY A 63 7.65 5.01 24.39
CA GLY A 63 6.95 3.76 24.78
C GLY A 63 6.05 3.23 23.66
N TRP A 64 5.54 4.12 22.80
CA TRP A 64 4.77 3.75 21.61
C TRP A 64 5.63 3.12 20.50
N THR A 65 6.90 3.52 20.33
CA THR A 65 7.81 2.91 19.35
C THR A 65 8.21 1.48 19.71
N LEU A 66 8.15 1.10 20.99
CA LEU A 66 8.38 -0.27 21.43
C LEU A 66 7.26 -1.23 21.02
N LEU A 67 6.03 -0.72 20.87
CA LEU A 67 4.87 -1.51 20.43
C LEU A 67 4.68 -1.47 18.90
N ILE A 68 5.07 -0.37 18.24
CA ILE A 68 4.98 -0.24 16.77
C ILE A 68 5.93 -1.21 16.07
N ARG A 69 7.13 -1.44 16.60
CA ARG A 69 8.13 -2.32 15.99
C ARG A 69 7.66 -3.78 15.83
N PRO A 70 7.17 -4.48 16.88
CA PRO A 70 6.67 -5.84 16.71
C PRO A 70 5.42 -5.91 15.82
N VAL A 71 4.51 -4.94 15.90
CA VAL A 71 3.32 -4.88 15.04
C VAL A 71 3.72 -4.74 13.57
N LEU A 72 4.67 -3.85 13.26
CA LEU A 72 5.17 -3.68 11.91
C LEU A 72 5.90 -4.93 11.42
N SER A 73 6.71 -5.57 12.27
CA SER A 73 7.37 -6.84 11.94
C SER A 73 6.37 -7.96 11.63
N ILE A 74 5.31 -8.10 12.43
CA ILE A 74 4.24 -9.08 12.19
C ILE A 74 3.48 -8.74 10.91
N ALA A 75 3.19 -7.47 10.64
CA ALA A 75 2.54 -7.05 9.40
C ALA A 75 3.40 -7.40 8.17
N ILE A 76 4.70 -7.15 8.22
CA ILE A 76 5.64 -7.49 7.14
C ILE A 76 5.69 -9.02 6.96
N LEU A 77 5.82 -9.78 8.05
CA LEU A 77 5.79 -11.24 7.98
C LEU A 77 4.47 -11.77 7.43
N GLY A 78 3.35 -11.17 7.81
CA GLY A 78 2.02 -11.51 7.31
C GLY A 78 1.88 -11.25 5.81
N ILE A 79 2.37 -10.10 5.32
CA ILE A 79 2.40 -9.77 3.89
C ILE A 79 3.29 -10.76 3.13
N LEU A 80 4.47 -11.08 3.66
CA LEU A 80 5.38 -12.04 3.03
C LEU A 80 4.79 -13.46 3.00
N ALA A 81 4.14 -13.88 4.08
CA ALA A 81 3.45 -15.17 4.13
C ALA A 81 2.28 -15.23 3.14
N MET A 82 1.48 -14.15 3.06
CA MET A 82 0.40 -14.03 2.07
C MET A 82 0.94 -14.07 0.63
N ALA A 83 2.00 -13.32 0.34
CA ALA A 83 2.63 -13.32 -0.97
C ALA A 83 3.19 -14.70 -1.34
N ALA A 84 3.88 -15.37 -0.41
CA ALA A 84 4.37 -16.73 -0.61
C ALA A 84 3.21 -17.72 -0.86
N TRP A 85 2.09 -17.56 -0.15
CA TRP A 85 0.90 -18.38 -0.34
C TRP A 85 0.23 -18.15 -1.71
N LEU A 86 0.07 -16.88 -2.13
CA LEU A 86 -0.44 -16.55 -3.45
C LEU A 86 0.46 -17.10 -4.57
N VAL A 87 1.78 -17.03 -4.39
CA VAL A 87 2.75 -17.60 -5.35
C VAL A 87 2.69 -19.13 -5.38
N ALA A 88 2.45 -19.79 -4.24
CA ALA A 88 2.20 -21.23 -4.23
C ALA A 88 0.99 -21.54 -5.12
N ILE A 89 -0.17 -20.97 -4.78
CA ILE A 89 -1.42 -21.16 -5.55
C ILE A 89 -1.19 -20.90 -7.04
N ALA A 90 -0.55 -19.78 -7.40
CA ALA A 90 -0.29 -19.41 -8.79
C ALA A 90 0.57 -20.42 -9.56
N ARG A 91 1.42 -21.20 -8.89
CA ARG A 91 2.22 -22.26 -9.53
C ARG A 91 1.47 -23.55 -9.75
N GLU A 92 0.39 -23.79 -9.00
CA GLU A 92 -0.47 -24.94 -9.19
C GLU A 92 -1.56 -24.70 -10.26
N LEU A 93 -1.70 -23.47 -10.76
CA LEU A 93 -2.66 -23.17 -11.82
C LEU A 93 -2.21 -23.82 -13.15
N PRO A 94 -3.12 -24.52 -13.85
CA PRO A 94 -2.83 -25.02 -15.19
C PRO A 94 -2.59 -23.87 -16.16
N ASP A 95 -1.73 -24.13 -17.15
CA ASP A 95 -1.39 -23.14 -18.17
C ASP A 95 -2.61 -22.83 -19.05
N LEU A 96 -2.90 -21.54 -19.23
CA LEU A 96 -4.08 -21.09 -19.98
C LEU A 96 -3.92 -21.33 -21.49
N ASP A 97 -2.69 -21.46 -21.98
CA ASP A 97 -2.40 -21.78 -23.39
C ASP A 97 -2.98 -23.15 -23.82
N THR A 98 -3.21 -24.03 -22.84
CA THR A 98 -3.86 -25.33 -23.09
C THR A 98 -5.35 -25.21 -23.42
N LEU A 99 -6.02 -24.11 -23.04
CA LEU A 99 -7.44 -23.88 -23.33
C LEU A 99 -7.69 -23.57 -24.80
N ASP A 100 -6.76 -22.88 -25.45
CA ASP A 100 -6.84 -22.60 -26.90
C ASP A 100 -6.49 -23.83 -27.75
N THR A 101 -5.61 -24.69 -27.23
CA THR A 101 -5.01 -25.78 -28.01
C THR A 101 -5.75 -27.11 -27.83
N ASP A 102 -6.30 -27.38 -26.65
CA ASP A 102 -6.99 -28.63 -26.31
C ASP A 102 -8.30 -28.32 -25.56
N PRO A 103 -9.40 -27.99 -26.26
CA PRO A 103 -10.71 -28.07 -25.63
C PRO A 103 -10.85 -29.51 -25.16
N VAL A 104 -10.95 -29.77 -23.86
CA VAL A 104 -11.00 -31.11 -23.26
C VAL A 104 -12.00 -31.98 -24.05
N ARG A 105 -11.51 -32.75 -25.02
CA ARG A 105 -12.34 -33.50 -25.94
C ARG A 105 -12.71 -34.79 -25.26
N MET A 106 -13.67 -34.71 -24.33
CA MET A 106 -14.31 -35.91 -23.80
C MET A 106 -14.86 -36.70 -25.00
N GLY A 107 -14.30 -37.89 -25.24
CA GLY A 107 -14.48 -38.65 -26.48
C GLY A 107 -15.94 -38.85 -26.84
N GLY A 108 -16.35 -38.41 -28.03
CA GLY A 108 -17.66 -38.68 -28.60
C GLY A 108 -17.59 -39.83 -29.60
N ILE A 109 -18.55 -40.75 -29.54
CA ILE A 109 -18.72 -41.83 -30.52
C ILE A 109 -19.66 -41.35 -31.62
N VAL A 110 -19.27 -41.51 -32.88
CA VAL A 110 -20.11 -41.25 -34.05
C VAL A 110 -20.58 -42.58 -34.60
N PHE A 111 -21.89 -42.79 -34.69
CA PHE A 111 -22.48 -43.94 -35.34
C PHE A 111 -22.69 -43.61 -36.81
N LEU A 112 -22.10 -44.43 -37.68
CA LEU A 112 -22.20 -44.33 -39.14
C LEU A 112 -23.05 -45.49 -39.66
N ASP A 113 -23.80 -45.27 -40.74
CA ASP A 113 -24.44 -46.34 -41.49
C ASP A 113 -23.46 -47.01 -42.47
N HIS A 114 -23.95 -48.00 -43.22
CA HIS A 114 -23.18 -48.69 -44.24
C HIS A 114 -22.74 -47.82 -45.44
N GLU A 115 -23.30 -46.62 -45.58
CA GLU A 115 -22.94 -45.61 -46.58
C GLU A 115 -22.09 -44.48 -45.95
N ASP A 116 -21.53 -44.69 -44.75
CA ASP A 116 -20.75 -43.71 -43.98
C ASP A 116 -21.53 -42.45 -43.57
N ARG A 117 -22.87 -42.50 -43.49
CA ARG A 117 -23.70 -41.36 -43.06
C ARG A 117 -23.90 -41.38 -41.55
N VAL A 118 -23.81 -40.21 -40.93
CA VAL A 118 -23.97 -40.06 -39.47
C VAL A 118 -25.43 -40.30 -39.07
N ILE A 119 -25.66 -41.36 -38.30
CA ILE A 119 -26.99 -41.74 -37.78
C ILE A 119 -27.21 -41.16 -36.38
N ALA A 120 -26.16 -41.15 -35.57
CA ALA A 120 -26.21 -40.66 -34.20
C ALA A 120 -24.82 -40.28 -33.70
N ARG A 121 -24.76 -39.40 -32.70
CA ARG A 121 -23.54 -39.05 -31.98
C ARG A 121 -23.83 -39.18 -30.49
N ARG A 122 -23.00 -39.94 -29.75
CA ARG A 122 -23.15 -40.17 -28.30
C ARG A 122 -21.88 -39.73 -27.59
N GLY A 123 -22.04 -39.02 -26.47
CA GLY A 123 -20.94 -38.36 -25.77
C GLY A 123 -20.87 -36.88 -26.13
N ALA A 124 -19.83 -36.21 -25.65
CA ALA A 124 -19.71 -34.76 -25.78
C ALA A 124 -19.54 -34.37 -27.25
N SER A 125 -20.63 -33.91 -27.85
CA SER A 125 -20.65 -33.39 -29.21
C SER A 125 -20.20 -31.94 -29.16
N HIS A 126 -18.90 -31.70 -29.18
CA HIS A 126 -18.37 -30.36 -29.19
C HIS A 126 -18.50 -29.76 -30.60
N GLY A 127 -19.07 -28.56 -30.66
CA GLY A 127 -19.05 -27.73 -31.86
C GLY A 127 -17.62 -27.26 -32.18
N ARG A 128 -17.48 -26.58 -33.32
CA ARG A 128 -16.24 -25.86 -33.66
C ARG A 128 -15.91 -24.86 -32.54
N ALA A 129 -14.65 -24.78 -32.13
CA ALA A 129 -14.19 -23.71 -31.25
C ALA A 129 -14.38 -22.37 -31.97
N LEU A 130 -15.11 -21.46 -31.33
CA LEU A 130 -15.39 -20.12 -31.85
C LEU A 130 -14.64 -19.10 -31.01
N THR A 131 -14.08 -18.11 -31.67
CA THR A 131 -13.60 -16.89 -31.00
C THR A 131 -14.78 -15.98 -30.69
N VAL A 132 -14.63 -15.09 -29.69
CA VAL A 132 -15.71 -14.18 -29.27
C VAL A 132 -16.16 -13.29 -30.44
N ASP A 133 -15.24 -12.92 -31.34
CA ASP A 133 -15.53 -12.08 -32.50
C ASP A 133 -16.40 -12.79 -33.57
N GLU A 134 -16.45 -14.13 -33.55
CA GLU A 134 -17.32 -14.92 -34.43
C GLU A 134 -18.75 -15.06 -33.90
N LEU A 135 -18.98 -14.66 -32.65
CA LEU A 135 -20.29 -14.78 -32.01
C LEU A 135 -21.19 -13.57 -32.34
N PRO A 136 -22.50 -13.78 -32.53
CA PRO A 136 -23.43 -12.66 -32.66
C PRO A 136 -23.44 -11.81 -31.38
N PRO A 137 -23.43 -10.46 -31.47
CA PRO A 137 -23.35 -9.59 -30.29
C PRO A 137 -24.45 -9.84 -29.26
N TYR A 138 -25.68 -10.10 -29.73
CA TYR A 138 -26.82 -10.37 -28.85
C TYR A 138 -26.66 -11.64 -28.00
N LEU A 139 -25.84 -12.60 -28.44
CA LEU A 139 -25.59 -13.82 -27.67
C LEU A 139 -24.68 -13.52 -26.48
N ILE A 140 -23.65 -12.70 -26.70
CA ILE A 140 -22.74 -12.23 -25.64
C ILE A 140 -23.57 -11.47 -24.59
N ASP A 141 -24.39 -10.52 -25.03
CA ASP A 141 -25.27 -9.74 -24.14
C ASP A 141 -26.26 -10.62 -23.36
N ALA A 142 -26.83 -11.64 -24.01
CA ALA A 142 -27.77 -12.56 -23.36
C ALA A 142 -27.09 -13.40 -22.26
N VAL A 143 -25.88 -13.91 -22.52
CA VAL A 143 -25.11 -14.68 -21.53
C VAL A 143 -24.72 -13.78 -20.36
N LEU A 144 -24.22 -12.58 -20.62
CA LEU A 144 -23.90 -11.60 -19.58
C LEU A 144 -25.14 -11.25 -18.75
N ALA A 145 -26.30 -11.06 -19.38
CA ALA A 145 -27.52 -10.74 -18.65
C ALA A 145 -27.99 -11.86 -17.70
N VAL A 146 -27.76 -13.14 -18.06
CA VAL A 146 -28.21 -14.32 -17.29
C VAL A 146 -27.19 -14.74 -16.23
N GLU A 147 -25.91 -14.79 -16.58
CA GLU A 147 -24.85 -15.32 -15.71
C GLU A 147 -24.24 -14.21 -14.85
N ASP A 148 -23.69 -13.17 -15.48
CA ASP A 148 -23.00 -12.07 -14.79
C ASP A 148 -23.03 -10.77 -15.59
N ARG A 149 -23.98 -9.89 -15.23
CA ARG A 149 -24.18 -8.61 -15.91
C ARG A 149 -23.02 -7.63 -15.72
N ARG A 150 -22.17 -7.88 -14.72
CA ARG A 150 -21.05 -7.01 -14.33
C ARG A 150 -19.70 -7.65 -14.63
N PHE A 151 -19.67 -8.73 -15.42
CA PHE A 151 -18.46 -9.46 -15.76
C PHE A 151 -17.25 -8.55 -16.11
N TYR A 152 -17.48 -7.48 -16.87
CA TYR A 152 -16.44 -6.52 -17.27
C TYR A 152 -16.07 -5.46 -16.22
N ASP A 153 -16.87 -5.33 -15.15
CA ASP A 153 -16.67 -4.35 -14.08
C ASP A 153 -15.83 -4.90 -12.91
N HIS A 154 -15.56 -6.22 -12.85
CA HIS A 154 -14.78 -6.83 -11.78
C HIS A 154 -13.66 -7.76 -12.29
N PHE A 155 -12.64 -7.94 -11.45
CA PHE A 155 -11.46 -8.77 -11.74
C PHE A 155 -11.72 -10.25 -11.42
N GLY A 156 -12.88 -10.78 -11.85
CA GLY A 156 -13.24 -12.19 -11.69
C GLY A 156 -14.00 -12.58 -10.41
N VAL A 157 -14.08 -11.70 -9.39
CA VAL A 157 -14.92 -11.94 -8.20
C VAL A 157 -15.89 -10.78 -8.00
N ASP A 158 -17.20 -11.05 -8.12
CA ASP A 158 -18.27 -10.08 -7.91
C ASP A 158 -18.86 -10.17 -6.50
N VAL A 159 -18.28 -9.44 -5.55
CA VAL A 159 -18.70 -9.43 -4.14
C VAL A 159 -20.16 -9.00 -3.95
N ARG A 160 -20.72 -8.20 -4.87
CA ARG A 160 -22.12 -7.74 -4.80
C ARG A 160 -23.09 -8.72 -5.46
N GLY A 161 -22.62 -9.62 -6.32
CA GLY A 161 -23.42 -10.66 -6.99
C GLY A 161 -23.44 -11.97 -6.22
N THR A 162 -22.39 -12.24 -5.43
CA THR A 162 -22.25 -13.45 -4.59
C THR A 162 -22.86 -13.33 -3.18
N ALA A 163 -23.46 -12.19 -2.83
CA ALA A 163 -23.98 -11.90 -1.48
C ALA A 163 -25.51 -11.92 -1.42
#